data_AF-A0A530BV74-F1
#
_entry.id   AF-A0A530BV74-F1
#
_cell.length_a   1.000
_cell.length_b   1.000
_cell.length_c   1.000
_cell.angle_alpha   90.00
_cell.angle_beta   90.00
_cell.angle_gamma   90.00
#
_symmetry.space_group_name_H-M   'P 1'
#
loop_
_entity.id
_entity.type
_entity.pdbx_description
1 polymer ?
#
loop_
_entity_poly.entity_id
_entity_poly.type
_entity_poly.pdbx_seq_one_letter_code
_entity_poly.pdbx_strand_id
1 'polypeptide(L)'
;QPLRGWHAQQLRRIAIAGHAGEDVLIFCDSDVAFLRPFDASAFWRDGKVRLFRRDGVLANDGHDEHRIWSRNAGAALGIDPTKITVHDYISTLIAWRRETVTAMCSRIENVHGRDWVAVLGSARKFSECMIYGRYVDDVSEGAGHFHGSEEFCRVHWTGEPLSDDDFRRFVAGMAPEQVAIGLQSFIGTDIGRIRRLIGLA
;
A
#
# COMPACT_ATOMS: atom_id res chain seq x y z
N GLN A 1 2.46 -5.56 -25.03
CA GLN A 1 1.10 -5.17 -24.62
C GLN A 1 1.20 -3.98 -23.68
N PRO A 2 0.30 -2.99 -23.79
CA PRO A 2 0.34 -1.78 -22.97
C PRO A 2 0.08 -2.09 -21.49
N LEU A 3 0.64 -1.26 -20.61
CA LEU A 3 0.27 -1.25 -19.18
C LEU A 3 -1.20 -0.84 -19.04
N ARG A 4 -1.89 -1.47 -18.08
CA ARG A 4 -3.28 -1.10 -17.71
C ARG A 4 -3.28 0.05 -16.71
N GLY A 5 -4.41 0.75 -16.57
CA GLY A 5 -4.56 1.91 -15.67
C GLY A 5 -4.08 1.67 -14.24
N TRP A 6 -4.36 0.50 -13.67
CA TRP A 6 -3.91 0.12 -12.32
C TRP A 6 -2.38 0.07 -12.17
N HIS A 7 -1.64 -0.31 -13.21
CA HIS A 7 -0.17 -0.27 -13.17
C HIS A 7 0.33 1.18 -13.16
N ALA A 8 -0.30 2.05 -13.96
CA ALA A 8 0.08 3.45 -14.02
C ALA A 8 -0.16 4.17 -12.68
N GLN A 9 -1.22 3.82 -11.95
CA GLN A 9 -1.50 4.33 -10.61
C GLN A 9 -0.36 3.99 -9.64
N GLN A 10 0.05 2.71 -9.59
CA GLN A 10 1.15 2.28 -8.74
C GLN A 10 2.48 2.96 -9.07
N LEU A 11 2.81 3.07 -10.36
CA LEU A 11 4.03 3.75 -10.80
C LEU A 11 4.00 5.24 -10.41
N ARG A 12 2.86 5.91 -10.54
CA ARG A 12 2.70 7.32 -10.09
C ARG A 12 2.89 7.47 -8.58
N ARG A 13 2.43 6.49 -7.79
CA ARG A 13 2.61 6.47 -6.33
C ARG A 13 4.08 6.43 -5.93
N ILE A 14 4.92 5.75 -6.70
CA ILE A 14 6.38 5.75 -6.51
C ILE A 14 6.98 7.07 -7.05
N ALA A 15 6.61 7.45 -8.28
CA ALA A 15 7.22 8.58 -8.99
C ALA A 15 7.05 9.93 -8.28
N ILE A 16 5.96 10.12 -7.53
CA ILE A 16 5.70 11.37 -6.80
C ILE A 16 6.81 11.69 -5.79
N ALA A 17 7.56 10.70 -5.29
CA ALA A 17 8.71 10.94 -4.41
C ALA A 17 9.85 11.72 -5.08
N GLY A 18 9.94 11.70 -6.41
CA GLY A 18 10.86 12.54 -7.18
C GLY A 18 10.41 14.00 -7.29
N HIS A 19 9.15 14.30 -6.96
CA HIS A 19 8.52 15.61 -7.22
C HIS A 19 8.00 16.33 -5.98
N ALA A 20 7.56 15.59 -4.95
CA ALA A 20 7.13 16.14 -3.67
C ALA A 20 8.28 16.90 -2.98
N GLY A 21 8.00 17.73 -1.98
CA GLY A 21 9.01 18.40 -1.12
C GLY A 21 9.16 17.72 0.25
N GLU A 22 8.15 16.97 0.64
CA GLU A 22 7.90 16.46 1.97
C GLU A 22 8.71 15.19 2.27
N ASP A 23 9.16 15.05 3.53
CA ASP A 23 9.96 13.90 3.97
C ASP A 23 9.15 12.59 4.02
N VAL A 24 7.83 12.71 4.24
CA VAL A 24 6.90 11.58 4.31
C VAL A 24 5.70 11.82 3.43
N LEU A 25 5.36 10.80 2.66
CA LEU A 25 4.26 10.78 1.72
C LEU A 25 3.19 9.85 2.27
N ILE A 26 2.00 10.39 2.53
CA ILE A 26 0.85 9.62 2.98
C ILE A 26 -0.03 9.32 1.76
N PHE A 27 -0.34 8.05 1.59
CA PHE A 27 -1.11 7.56 0.45
C PHE A 27 -2.44 6.99 0.91
N CYS A 28 -3.49 7.41 0.22
CA CYS A 28 -4.85 7.04 0.48
C CYS A 28 -5.53 6.80 -0.87
N ASP A 29 -6.26 5.69 -0.99
CA ASP A 29 -6.97 5.39 -2.22
C ASP A 29 -8.19 6.30 -2.39
N SER A 30 -8.59 6.54 -3.64
CA SER A 30 -9.68 7.48 -3.96
C SER A 30 -11.05 7.03 -3.48
N ASP A 31 -11.18 5.76 -3.11
CA ASP A 31 -12.39 5.13 -2.57
C ASP A 31 -12.39 5.05 -1.02
N VAL A 32 -11.50 5.81 -0.38
CA VAL A 32 -11.45 5.97 1.08
C VAL A 32 -12.21 7.21 1.55
N ALA A 33 -12.96 7.07 2.65
CA ALA A 33 -13.64 8.16 3.34
C ALA A 33 -13.28 8.17 4.83
N PHE A 34 -12.85 9.32 5.35
CA PHE A 34 -12.57 9.52 6.77
C PHE A 34 -13.88 9.76 7.54
N LEU A 35 -14.06 9.02 8.63
CA LEU A 35 -15.23 9.10 9.51
C LEU A 35 -14.89 9.60 10.92
N ARG A 36 -13.60 9.68 11.26
CA ARG A 36 -13.08 10.18 12.54
C ARG A 36 -11.90 11.14 12.27
N PRO A 37 -11.62 12.09 13.17
CA PRO A 37 -10.39 12.87 13.11
C PRO A 37 -9.16 11.96 13.07
N PHE A 38 -8.14 12.35 12.32
CA PHE A 38 -6.92 11.58 12.18
C PHE A 38 -5.70 12.49 12.34
N ASP A 39 -4.82 12.13 13.26
CA ASP A 39 -3.54 12.79 13.46
C ASP A 39 -2.46 12.05 12.65
N ALA A 40 -1.88 12.73 11.66
CA ALA A 40 -0.81 12.20 10.83
C ALA A 40 0.47 11.87 11.62
N SER A 41 0.62 12.37 12.85
CA SER A 41 1.69 11.96 13.77
C SER A 41 1.68 10.44 14.05
N ALA A 42 0.55 9.76 13.84
CA ALA A 42 0.43 8.30 13.97
C ALA A 42 1.36 7.50 13.03
N PHE A 43 1.88 8.12 11.97
CA PHE A 43 2.90 7.51 11.10
C PHE A 43 4.33 7.67 11.60
N TRP A 44 4.53 8.33 12.73
CA TRP A 44 5.85 8.63 13.29
C TRP A 44 6.01 8.03 14.68
N ARG A 45 7.22 7.53 14.95
CA ARG A 45 7.63 7.09 16.28
C ARG A 45 9.14 7.23 16.40
N ASP A 46 9.62 8.01 17.35
CA ASP A 46 11.06 8.15 17.65
C ASP A 46 11.91 8.49 16.40
N GLY A 47 11.42 9.42 15.56
CA GLY A 47 12.08 9.83 14.31
C GLY A 47 11.99 8.82 13.17
N LYS A 48 11.30 7.69 13.37
CA LYS A 48 11.09 6.65 12.36
C LYS A 48 9.69 6.74 11.76
N VAL A 49 9.59 6.36 10.49
CA VAL A 49 8.34 6.31 9.74
C VAL A 49 7.74 4.92 9.83
N ARG A 50 6.42 4.84 9.94
CA ARG A 50 5.69 3.57 10.02
C ARG A 50 5.79 2.83 8.69
N LEU A 51 6.33 1.61 8.71
CA LEU A 51 6.11 0.62 7.66
C LEU A 51 4.91 -0.23 8.05
N PHE A 52 3.84 -0.17 7.23
CA PHE A 52 2.74 -1.10 7.37
C PHE A 52 3.22 -2.52 7.01
N ARG A 53 3.04 -3.47 7.93
CA ARG A 53 3.40 -4.87 7.72
C ARG A 53 2.48 -5.80 8.50
N ARG A 54 1.91 -6.79 7.83
CA ARG A 54 1.27 -7.95 8.47
C ARG A 54 2.21 -9.15 8.41
N ASP A 55 2.50 -9.72 9.56
CA ASP A 55 3.46 -10.81 9.66
C ASP A 55 2.87 -12.15 9.28
N GLY A 56 3.58 -12.90 8.43
CA GLY A 56 3.25 -14.29 8.10
C GLY A 56 2.00 -14.50 7.24
N VAL A 57 1.27 -13.45 6.83
CA VAL A 57 -0.01 -13.58 6.10
C VAL A 57 0.15 -14.38 4.81
N LEU A 58 1.25 -14.18 4.07
CA LEU A 58 1.47 -14.87 2.80
C LEU A 58 1.84 -16.36 2.97
N ALA A 59 2.02 -16.85 4.20
CA ALA A 59 2.16 -18.28 4.46
C ALA A 59 0.83 -19.03 4.33
N ASN A 60 -0.30 -18.34 4.47
CA ASN A 60 -1.64 -18.92 4.41
C ASN A 60 -2.15 -19.02 2.96
N ASP A 61 -3.07 -19.95 2.69
CA ASP A 61 -3.69 -20.08 1.36
C ASP A 61 -4.43 -18.82 0.89
N GLY A 62 -4.65 -18.68 -0.43
CA GLY A 62 -5.40 -17.56 -1.01
C GLY A 62 -4.58 -16.31 -1.35
N HIS A 63 -3.26 -16.33 -1.14
CA HIS A 63 -2.36 -15.19 -1.39
C HIS A 63 -1.42 -15.38 -2.59
N ASP A 64 -1.80 -16.18 -3.59
CA ASP A 64 -0.92 -16.54 -4.71
C ASP A 64 -0.44 -15.34 -5.54
N GLU A 65 -1.31 -14.37 -5.79
CA GLU A 65 -0.93 -13.14 -6.51
C GLU A 65 0.06 -12.30 -5.70
N HIS A 66 -0.17 -12.15 -4.39
CA HIS A 66 0.71 -11.40 -3.51
C HIS A 66 2.10 -12.04 -3.43
N ARG A 67 2.19 -13.37 -3.43
CA ARG A 67 3.47 -14.11 -3.52
C ARG A 67 4.19 -13.85 -4.83
N ILE A 68 3.46 -13.78 -5.96
CA ILE A 68 4.05 -13.40 -7.26
C ILE A 68 4.59 -11.97 -7.19
N TRP A 69 3.82 -11.03 -6.66
CA TRP A 69 4.25 -9.63 -6.53
C TRP A 69 5.47 -9.49 -5.63
N SER A 70 5.49 -10.20 -4.50
CA SER A 70 6.63 -10.26 -3.58
C SER A 70 7.89 -10.82 -4.24
N ARG A 71 7.78 -11.92 -5.01
CA ARG A 71 8.93 -12.46 -5.77
C ARG A 71 9.44 -11.48 -6.82
N ASN A 72 8.53 -10.84 -7.55
CA ASN A 72 8.90 -9.85 -8.58
C ASN A 72 9.53 -8.59 -7.97
N ALA A 73 9.07 -8.15 -6.79
CA ALA A 73 9.73 -7.11 -6.00
C ALA A 73 11.16 -7.54 -5.63
N GLY A 74 11.35 -8.77 -5.16
CA GLY A 74 12.67 -9.35 -4.88
C GLY A 74 13.62 -9.27 -6.08
N ALA A 75 13.15 -9.73 -7.23
CA ALA A 75 13.92 -9.69 -8.48
C ALA A 75 14.26 -8.26 -8.93
N ALA A 76 13.31 -7.32 -8.81
CA ALA A 76 13.54 -5.91 -9.15
C ALA A 76 14.62 -5.27 -8.26
N LEU A 77 14.62 -5.62 -6.97
CA LEU A 77 15.55 -5.08 -5.96
C LEU A 77 16.92 -5.79 -5.94
N GLY A 78 17.09 -6.87 -6.72
CA GLY A 78 18.30 -7.69 -6.71
C GLY A 78 18.48 -8.44 -5.38
N ILE A 79 17.39 -8.87 -4.77
CA ILE A 79 17.40 -9.72 -3.57
C ILE A 79 17.61 -11.17 -4.00
N ASP A 80 18.40 -11.92 -3.22
CA ASP A 80 18.62 -13.35 -3.43
C ASP A 80 17.27 -14.09 -3.53
N PRO A 81 17.01 -14.86 -4.61
CA PRO A 81 15.75 -15.60 -4.77
C PRO A 81 15.42 -16.57 -3.63
N THR A 82 16.41 -17.02 -2.86
CA THR A 82 16.21 -17.87 -1.67
C THR A 82 15.66 -17.10 -0.47
N LYS A 83 15.81 -15.76 -0.43
CA LYS A 83 15.18 -14.89 0.57
C LYS A 83 13.72 -14.66 0.20
N ILE A 84 12.89 -15.61 0.57
CA ILE A 84 11.43 -15.53 0.44
C ILE A 84 10.86 -14.85 1.69
N THR A 85 10.02 -13.86 1.49
CA THR A 85 9.25 -13.22 2.57
C THR A 85 7.82 -13.74 2.60
N VAL A 86 7.28 -13.91 3.80
CA VAL A 86 5.88 -14.26 4.05
C VAL A 86 5.06 -13.08 4.59
N HIS A 87 5.67 -11.89 4.67
CA HIS A 87 5.03 -10.68 5.14
C HIS A 87 4.21 -10.02 4.03
N ASP A 88 3.11 -9.37 4.41
CA ASP A 88 2.26 -8.60 3.50
C ASP A 88 2.33 -7.11 3.87
N TYR A 89 2.51 -6.26 2.88
CA TYR A 89 2.68 -4.81 3.06
C TYR A 89 1.51 -4.00 2.46
N ILE A 90 0.49 -4.68 1.94
CA ILE A 90 -0.59 -4.04 1.19
C ILE A 90 -1.66 -3.53 2.15
N SER A 91 -1.84 -2.21 2.10
CA SER A 91 -2.95 -1.51 2.74
C SER A 91 -3.15 -0.13 2.08
N THR A 92 -4.18 0.56 2.54
CA THR A 92 -4.46 1.96 2.23
C THR A 92 -4.28 2.81 3.48
N LEU A 93 -4.22 4.13 3.33
CA LEU A 93 -3.88 5.06 4.41
C LEU A 93 -2.54 4.67 5.09
N ILE A 94 -1.50 4.61 4.27
CA ILE A 94 -0.13 4.25 4.67
C ILE A 94 0.86 5.36 4.33
N ALA A 95 1.99 5.39 5.02
CA ALA A 95 3.03 6.39 4.82
C ALA A 95 4.31 5.75 4.30
N TRP A 96 5.00 6.45 3.41
CA TRP A 96 6.36 6.11 2.98
C TRP A 96 7.30 7.28 3.19
N ARG A 97 8.53 6.97 3.56
CA ARG A 97 9.61 7.95 3.70
C ARG A 97 10.17 8.24 2.31
N ARG A 98 10.19 9.51 1.92
CA ARG A 98 10.54 9.94 0.57
C ARG A 98 11.94 9.48 0.17
N GLU A 99 12.93 9.70 1.03
CA GLU A 99 14.33 9.31 0.73
C GLU A 99 14.46 7.80 0.50
N THR A 100 13.67 6.99 1.21
CA THR A 100 13.62 5.54 1.04
C THR A 100 13.03 5.15 -0.31
N VAL A 101 11.97 5.83 -0.77
CA VAL A 101 11.42 5.61 -2.13
C VAL A 101 12.46 5.96 -3.20
N THR A 102 13.15 7.09 -3.05
CA THR A 102 14.21 7.50 -4.01
C THR A 102 15.35 6.50 -4.04
N ALA A 103 15.84 6.07 -2.87
CA ALA A 103 16.92 5.09 -2.76
C ALA A 103 16.49 3.70 -3.29
N MET A 104 15.22 3.33 -3.13
CA MET A 104 14.63 2.14 -3.74
C MET A 104 14.65 2.20 -5.27
N CYS A 105 14.25 3.32 -5.87
CA CYS A 105 14.32 3.50 -7.32
C CYS A 105 15.77 3.41 -7.82
N SER A 106 16.70 4.13 -7.19
CA SER A 106 18.13 4.07 -7.55
C SER A 106 18.71 2.66 -7.41
N ARG A 107 18.28 1.89 -6.40
CA ARG A 107 18.68 0.49 -6.24
C ARG A 107 18.23 -0.34 -7.46
N ILE A 108 16.98 -0.22 -7.88
CA ILE A 108 16.45 -0.95 -9.04
C ILE A 108 17.27 -0.59 -10.30
N GLU A 109 17.54 0.69 -10.51
CA GLU A 109 18.31 1.16 -11.66
C GLU A 109 19.74 0.61 -11.66
N ASN A 110 20.41 0.64 -10.51
CA ASN A 110 21.77 0.13 -10.36
C ASN A 110 21.87 -1.38 -10.57
N VAL A 111 20.86 -2.15 -10.15
CA VAL A 111 20.83 -3.61 -10.35
C VAL A 111 20.64 -3.98 -11.83
N HIS A 112 19.84 -3.20 -12.57
CA HIS A 112 19.38 -3.58 -13.92
C HIS A 112 20.01 -2.76 -15.05
N GLY A 113 20.72 -1.67 -14.76
CA GLY A 113 21.27 -0.74 -15.75
C GLY A 113 20.21 -0.06 -16.61
N ARG A 114 18.97 0.06 -16.10
CA ARG A 114 17.80 0.59 -16.82
C ARG A 114 16.90 1.36 -15.86
N ASP A 115 16.14 2.30 -16.40
CA ASP A 115 15.13 3.07 -15.66
C ASP A 115 14.19 2.14 -14.86
N TRP A 116 13.91 2.51 -13.60
CA TRP A 116 13.12 1.69 -12.67
C TRP A 116 11.70 1.40 -13.19
N VAL A 117 11.08 2.34 -13.92
CA VAL A 117 9.74 2.16 -14.51
C VAL A 117 9.78 1.04 -15.55
N ALA A 118 10.83 1.01 -16.38
CA ALA A 118 11.00 -0.03 -17.38
C ALA A 118 11.20 -1.41 -16.74
N VAL A 119 11.96 -1.48 -15.63
CA VAL A 119 12.17 -2.73 -14.88
C VAL A 119 10.85 -3.24 -14.31
N LEU A 120 10.14 -2.41 -13.54
CA LEU A 120 8.87 -2.81 -12.91
C LEU A 120 7.80 -3.13 -13.95
N GLY A 121 7.68 -2.27 -14.97
CA GLY A 121 6.72 -2.42 -16.07
C GLY A 121 6.92 -3.69 -16.90
N SER A 122 8.13 -4.24 -16.95
CA SER A 122 8.42 -5.48 -17.67
C SER A 122 7.80 -6.71 -16.99
N ALA A 123 7.71 -6.72 -15.65
CA ALA A 123 7.14 -7.84 -14.89
C ALA A 123 5.60 -7.89 -14.95
N ARG A 124 4.93 -6.74 -15.09
CA ARG A 124 3.44 -6.59 -15.17
C ARG A 124 2.61 -7.20 -14.03
N LYS A 125 3.26 -7.75 -13.01
CA LYS A 125 2.65 -8.32 -11.81
C LYS A 125 3.45 -7.83 -10.62
N PHE A 126 3.13 -6.62 -10.18
CA PHE A 126 3.80 -6.00 -9.06
C PHE A 126 2.80 -5.24 -8.19
N SER A 127 3.19 -5.08 -6.94
CA SER A 127 2.60 -4.13 -6.00
C SER A 127 3.70 -3.20 -5.54
N GLU A 128 3.44 -1.90 -5.62
CA GLU A 128 4.27 -0.84 -5.10
C GLU A 128 4.50 -0.97 -3.59
N CYS A 129 3.47 -1.39 -2.84
CA CYS A 129 3.58 -1.67 -1.41
C CYS A 129 4.51 -2.86 -1.14
N MET A 130 4.43 -3.91 -1.96
CA MET A 130 5.36 -5.05 -1.86
C MET A 130 6.81 -4.64 -2.16
N ILE A 131 7.02 -3.81 -3.19
CA ILE A 131 8.37 -3.33 -3.54
C ILE A 131 8.94 -2.47 -2.41
N TYR A 132 8.16 -1.51 -1.91
CA TYR A 132 8.59 -0.65 -0.81
C TYR A 132 8.88 -1.44 0.47
N GLY A 133 7.96 -2.31 0.88
CA GLY A 133 8.12 -3.11 2.09
C GLY A 133 9.32 -4.05 2.03
N ARG A 134 9.51 -4.73 0.89
CA ARG A 134 10.70 -5.58 0.68
C ARG A 134 11.99 -4.78 0.62
N TYR A 135 11.99 -3.58 0.05
CA TYR A 135 13.18 -2.73 0.09
C TYR A 135 13.52 -2.36 1.53
N VAL A 136 12.52 -1.96 2.32
CA VAL A 136 12.76 -1.60 3.73
C VAL A 136 13.30 -2.78 4.52
N ASP A 137 12.61 -3.93 4.49
CA ASP A 137 12.95 -5.09 5.33
C ASP A 137 14.17 -5.86 4.83
N ASP A 138 14.28 -6.12 3.52
CA ASP A 138 15.32 -7.01 2.97
C ASP A 138 16.61 -6.29 2.52
N VAL A 139 16.54 -4.99 2.18
CA VAL A 139 17.67 -4.24 1.62
C VAL A 139 18.19 -3.18 2.58
N SER A 140 17.30 -2.44 3.25
CA SER A 140 17.70 -1.39 4.21
C SER A 140 17.67 -1.85 5.67
N GLU A 141 17.26 -3.10 5.92
CA GLU A 141 17.19 -3.71 7.26
C GLU A 141 16.40 -2.86 8.28
N GLY A 142 15.29 -2.27 7.82
CA GLY A 142 14.41 -1.43 8.63
C GLY A 142 14.93 -0.02 8.91
N ALA A 143 15.98 0.43 8.22
CA ALA A 143 16.55 1.77 8.42
C ALA A 143 15.47 2.87 8.27
N GLY A 144 15.37 3.74 9.27
CA GLY A 144 14.40 4.84 9.31
C GLY A 144 12.95 4.42 9.56
N HIS A 145 12.69 3.13 9.86
CA HIS A 145 11.34 2.60 9.97
C HIS A 145 11.07 1.87 11.29
N PHE A 146 9.79 1.89 11.70
CA PHE A 146 9.23 0.96 12.68
C PHE A 146 8.07 0.20 12.03
N HIS A 147 7.84 -1.03 12.44
CA HIS A 147 6.72 -1.83 11.95
C HIS A 147 5.42 -1.50 12.69
N GLY A 148 4.32 -1.46 11.96
CA GLY A 148 2.98 -1.45 12.53
C GLY A 148 2.02 -2.26 11.66
N SER A 149 1.15 -3.05 12.28
CA SER A 149 0.16 -3.90 11.61
C SER A 149 -1.27 -3.34 11.68
N GLU A 150 -1.47 -2.29 12.47
CA GLU A 150 -2.74 -1.59 12.64
C GLU A 150 -3.28 -1.05 11.31
N GLU A 151 -4.55 -1.31 11.03
CA GLU A 151 -5.19 -0.74 9.86
C GLU A 151 -5.87 0.56 10.26
N PHE A 152 -5.42 1.70 9.74
CA PHE A 152 -6.11 2.98 9.96
C PHE A 152 -7.38 3.13 9.12
N CYS A 153 -7.55 2.26 8.12
CA CYS A 153 -8.71 2.21 7.25
C CYS A 153 -9.31 0.81 7.26
N ARG A 154 -10.60 0.70 7.57
CA ARG A 154 -11.34 -0.57 7.41
C ARG A 154 -11.76 -0.72 5.96
N VAL A 155 -11.32 -1.76 5.28
CA VAL A 155 -11.58 -1.90 3.83
C VAL A 155 -12.48 -3.10 3.54
N HIS A 156 -13.50 -2.88 2.71
CA HIS A 156 -14.28 -3.94 2.08
C HIS A 156 -13.66 -4.26 0.71
N TRP A 157 -12.78 -5.25 0.69
CA TRP A 157 -11.89 -5.54 -0.44
C TRP A 157 -12.60 -6.29 -1.59
N THR A 158 -13.50 -7.21 -1.28
CA THR A 158 -14.04 -8.15 -2.28
C THR A 158 -15.53 -8.43 -2.05
N GLY A 159 -16.19 -8.94 -3.08
CA GLY A 159 -17.60 -9.29 -3.06
C GLY A 159 -18.48 -8.18 -3.63
N GLU A 160 -19.74 -8.18 -3.21
CA GLU A 160 -20.78 -7.27 -3.72
C GLU A 160 -20.81 -5.94 -2.96
N PRO A 161 -21.41 -4.88 -3.54
CA PRO A 161 -21.71 -3.66 -2.80
C PRO A 161 -22.52 -3.98 -1.54
N LEU A 162 -22.14 -3.37 -0.42
CA LEU A 162 -22.88 -3.52 0.83
C LEU A 162 -24.29 -2.93 0.71
N SER A 163 -25.29 -3.57 1.31
CA SER A 163 -26.61 -2.96 1.56
C SER A 163 -26.49 -1.78 2.55
N ASP A 164 -27.53 -0.97 2.71
CA ASP A 164 -27.47 0.17 3.65
C ASP A 164 -27.27 -0.30 5.10
N ASP A 165 -27.92 -1.40 5.48
CA ASP A 165 -27.80 -1.99 6.81
C ASP A 165 -26.41 -2.62 7.02
N ASP A 166 -25.89 -3.32 6.01
CA ASP A 166 -24.54 -3.88 6.07
C ASP A 166 -23.47 -2.79 6.09
N PHE A 167 -23.68 -1.68 5.38
CA PHE A 167 -22.81 -0.51 5.47
C PHE A 167 -22.81 0.06 6.90
N ARG A 168 -23.98 0.25 7.52
CA ARG A 168 -24.06 0.73 8.91
C ARG A 168 -23.36 -0.22 9.88
N ARG A 169 -23.53 -1.54 9.72
CA ARG A 169 -22.82 -2.54 10.53
C ARG A 169 -21.30 -2.50 10.28
N PHE A 170 -20.88 -2.33 9.03
CA PHE A 170 -19.48 -2.22 8.65
C PHE A 170 -18.81 -1.02 9.31
N VAL A 171 -19.47 0.15 9.31
CA VAL A 171 -19.00 1.36 10.01
C VAL A 171 -19.02 1.17 11.53
N ALA A 172 -20.09 0.60 12.09
CA ALA A 172 -20.19 0.34 13.53
C ALA A 172 -19.11 -0.64 14.04
N GLY A 173 -18.62 -1.52 13.16
CA GLY A 173 -17.56 -2.48 13.46
C GLY A 173 -16.14 -1.94 13.36
N MET A 174 -15.93 -0.64 13.09
CA MET A 174 -14.60 -0.05 13.01
C MET A 174 -13.85 -0.14 14.34
N ALA A 175 -12.63 -0.68 14.31
CA ALA A 175 -11.70 -0.72 15.44
C ALA A 175 -11.35 0.72 15.92
N PRO A 176 -10.87 0.90 17.18
CA PRO A 176 -10.55 2.22 17.70
C PRO A 176 -9.57 3.03 16.84
N GLU A 177 -8.54 2.37 16.31
CA GLU A 177 -7.51 2.93 15.44
C GLU A 177 -7.98 3.20 14.00
N GLN A 178 -9.09 2.58 13.58
CA GLN A 178 -9.67 2.80 12.27
C GLN A 178 -10.38 4.15 12.26
N VAL A 179 -9.89 5.07 11.43
CA VAL A 179 -10.44 6.42 11.26
C VAL A 179 -11.17 6.60 9.93
N ALA A 180 -10.95 5.67 9.01
CA ALA A 180 -11.50 5.72 7.67
C ALA A 180 -12.09 4.36 7.25
N ILE A 181 -12.92 4.40 6.22
CA ILE A 181 -13.41 3.23 5.51
C ILE A 181 -13.00 3.28 4.04
N GLY A 182 -12.73 2.13 3.44
CA GLY A 182 -12.49 1.98 2.01
C GLY A 182 -13.49 1.00 1.42
N LEU A 183 -14.14 1.37 0.32
CA LEU A 183 -15.10 0.50 -0.38
C LEU A 183 -14.65 0.34 -1.83
N GLN A 184 -14.11 -0.83 -2.16
CA GLN A 184 -13.24 -0.92 -3.32
C GLN A 184 -13.92 -0.55 -4.64
N SER A 185 -13.25 0.22 -5.49
CA SER A 185 -13.89 0.78 -6.69
C SER A 185 -14.45 -0.27 -7.67
N PHE A 186 -13.90 -1.50 -7.70
CA PHE A 186 -14.35 -2.55 -8.61
C PHE A 186 -15.56 -3.35 -8.11
N ILE A 187 -15.97 -3.20 -6.85
CA ILE A 187 -17.17 -3.86 -6.33
C ILE A 187 -18.45 -3.09 -6.66
N GLY A 188 -18.38 -1.99 -7.42
CA GLY A 188 -19.56 -1.30 -7.97
C GLY A 188 -20.34 -0.44 -6.99
N THR A 189 -19.74 0.00 -5.89
CA THR A 189 -20.44 0.86 -4.92
C THR A 189 -20.66 2.28 -5.47
N ASP A 190 -21.89 2.78 -5.39
CA ASP A 190 -22.22 4.17 -5.74
C ASP A 190 -21.62 5.18 -4.73
N ILE A 191 -20.73 6.05 -5.21
CA ILE A 191 -20.09 7.12 -4.41
C ILE A 191 -21.12 8.13 -3.89
N GLY A 192 -22.16 8.44 -4.68
CA GLY A 192 -23.22 9.35 -4.26
C GLY A 192 -23.96 8.82 -3.04
N ARG A 193 -24.24 7.52 -3.03
CA ARG A 193 -24.79 6.79 -1.89
C ARG A 193 -23.86 6.80 -0.68
N ILE A 194 -22.56 6.55 -0.84
CA ILE A 194 -21.60 6.62 0.27
C ILE A 194 -21.65 8.01 0.93
N ARG A 195 -21.54 9.08 0.13
CA ARG A 195 -21.57 10.48 0.64
C ARG A 195 -22.81 10.77 1.49
N ARG A 196 -23.99 10.32 1.05
CA ARG A 196 -25.23 10.45 1.83
C ARG A 196 -25.17 9.70 3.14
N LEU A 197 -24.69 8.45 3.12
CA LEU A 197 -24.65 7.58 4.31
C LEU A 197 -23.66 8.08 5.37
N ILE A 198 -22.60 8.80 4.97
CA ILE A 198 -21.61 9.39 5.88
C ILE A 198 -21.91 10.85 6.25
N GLY A 199 -23.08 11.38 5.86
CA GLY A 199 -23.52 12.72 6.23
C GLY A 199 -22.82 13.88 5.51
N LEU A 200 -22.24 13.62 4.33
CA LEU A 200 -21.58 14.64 3.48
C LEU A 200 -22.46 15.07 2.28
N ALA A 201 -23.79 15.12 2.47
CA ALA A 201 -24.75 15.52 1.44
C ALA A 201 -24.77 17.05 1.23
#